data_AF-A0A143H8Y0-F1
#
_entry.id   AF-A0A143H8Y0-F1
#
_cell.length_a   1.000
_cell.length_b   1.000
_cell.length_c   1.000
_cell.angle_alpha   90.00
_cell.angle_beta   90.00
_cell.angle_gamma   90.00
#
_symmetry.space_group_name_H-M   'P 1'
#
loop_
_entity.id
_entity.type
_entity.pdbx_description
1 polymer ?
#
loop_
_entity_poly.entity_id
_entity_poly.type
_entity_poly.pdbx_seq_one_letter_code
_entity_poly.pdbx_strand_id
1 'polypeptide(L)'
;MNIEKVKLMYDKINVDNNLIAIVACVFWAIVLVAILVEFVKTKKTAATIVGNAISIVIVMAILITLTMNIVQSRDAITEPEWKVNYLKPYLQTKPVTNIELDHIEQVLNKPNHLTNSVFVQEKNVKNYFKLTFKNKKSIYISAKVKTSKTNQSYMTFKKISANISQKYNQDTFFDPIIYVQKGYIPVHE
;
A
#
# COMPACT_ATOMS: atom_id res chain seq x y z
N MET A 1 3.58 -13.65 10.89
CA MET A 1 3.50 -12.25 10.40
C MET A 1 2.31 -11.56 11.07
N ASN A 2 2.48 -10.40 11.71
CA ASN A 2 1.42 -9.64 12.39
C ASN A 2 0.85 -8.54 11.45
N ILE A 3 -0.45 -8.27 11.52
CA ILE A 3 -1.13 -7.21 10.77
C ILE A 3 -0.56 -5.82 11.04
N GLU A 4 -0.13 -5.54 12.27
CA GLU A 4 0.48 -4.24 12.62
C GLU A 4 1.75 -3.98 11.81
N LYS A 5 2.59 -5.02 11.66
CA LYS A 5 3.81 -4.94 10.83
C LYS A 5 3.47 -4.74 9.35
N VAL A 6 2.38 -5.34 8.86
CA VAL A 6 1.91 -5.15 7.49
C VAL A 6 1.46 -3.71 7.25
N LYS A 7 0.73 -3.10 8.21
CA LYS A 7 0.31 -1.69 8.14
C LYS A 7 1.48 -0.73 8.17
N LEU A 8 2.36 -0.89 9.16
CA LEU A 8 3.54 -0.03 9.33
C LEU A 8 4.40 0.01 8.07
N MET A 9 4.57 -1.14 7.40
CA MET A 9 5.35 -1.21 6.17
C MET A 9 4.58 -0.71 4.94
N TYR A 10 3.25 -0.69 4.98
CA TYR A 10 2.44 -0.06 3.93
C TYR A 10 2.57 1.47 3.98
N ASP A 11 2.60 2.06 5.18
CA ASP A 11 2.73 3.50 5.36
C ASP A 11 4.07 4.03 4.80
N LYS A 12 5.10 3.19 4.78
CA LYS A 12 6.41 3.49 4.17
C LYS A 12 6.39 3.57 2.63
N ILE A 13 5.34 3.10 1.96
CA ILE A 13 5.23 3.17 0.50
C ILE A 13 5.04 4.62 0.01
N ASN A 14 4.46 5.50 0.85
CA ASN A 14 3.91 6.78 0.39
C ASN A 14 4.71 8.02 0.80
N VAL A 15 5.96 7.87 1.23
CA VAL A 15 6.81 9.01 1.61
C VAL A 15 7.68 9.41 0.41
N ASP A 16 7.04 9.90 -0.65
CA ASP A 16 7.74 10.50 -1.81
C ASP A 16 7.98 12.01 -1.61
N ASN A 17 8.11 12.45 -0.35
CA ASN A 17 8.52 13.80 0.02
C ASN A 17 10.05 14.03 -0.08
N ASN A 18 10.75 13.09 -0.73
CA ASN A 18 12.20 13.06 -0.78
C ASN A 18 12.80 14.24 -1.53
N LEU A 19 12.20 14.62 -2.66
CA LEU A 19 12.75 15.70 -3.47
C LEU A 19 12.78 17.02 -2.69
N ILE A 20 11.68 17.34 -1.99
CA ILE A 20 11.57 18.57 -1.19
C ILE A 20 12.53 18.51 0.00
N ALA A 21 12.61 17.37 0.70
CA ALA A 21 13.51 17.20 1.83
C ALA A 21 15.00 17.29 1.42
N ILE A 22 15.36 16.71 0.28
CA ILE A 22 16.72 16.78 -0.29
C ILE A 22 17.07 18.22 -0.66
N VAL A 23 16.20 18.92 -1.39
CA VAL A 23 16.41 20.32 -1.78
C VAL A 23 16.53 21.22 -0.54
N ALA A 24 15.66 21.03 0.46
CA ALA A 24 15.74 21.75 1.72
C ALA A 24 17.05 21.46 2.47
N CYS A 25 17.52 20.20 2.47
CA CYS A 25 18.77 19.82 3.13
C CYS A 25 19.98 20.51 2.50
N VAL A 26 20.04 20.56 1.17
CA VAL A 26 21.09 21.29 0.43
C VAL A 26 21.06 22.78 0.76
N PHE A 27 19.87 23.40 0.78
CA PHE A 27 19.71 24.80 1.12
C PHE A 27 20.22 25.11 2.54
N TRP A 28 19.80 24.34 3.55
CA TRP A 28 20.23 24.54 4.93
C TRP A 28 21.72 24.25 5.15
N ALA A 29 22.32 23.35 4.38
CA ALA A 29 23.76 23.12 4.40
C ALA A 29 24.54 24.36 3.90
N ILE A 30 24.04 25.04 2.86
CA ILE A 30 24.63 26.30 2.37
C ILE A 30 24.53 27.40 3.44
N VAL A 31 23.38 27.51 4.12
CA VAL A 31 23.19 28.46 5.23
C VAL A 31 24.17 28.17 6.37
N LEU A 32 24.38 26.90 6.73
CA LEU A 32 25.35 26.52 7.76
C LEU A 32 26.78 26.97 7.38
N VAL A 33 27.18 26.75 6.13
CA VAL A 33 28.50 27.18 5.64
C VAL A 33 28.64 28.70 5.72
N ALA A 34 27.61 29.46 5.35
CA ALA A 34 27.64 30.93 5.47
C ALA A 34 27.84 31.39 6.93
N ILE A 35 27.10 30.80 7.88
CA ILE A 35 27.24 31.09 9.31
C ILE A 35 28.65 30.76 9.82
N LEU A 36 29.23 29.63 9.38
CA LEU A 36 30.59 29.25 9.76
C LEU A 36 31.64 30.21 9.21
N VAL A 37 31.52 30.64 7.94
CA VAL A 37 32.42 31.62 7.33
C VAL A 37 32.34 32.96 8.06
N GLU A 38 31.13 33.41 8.40
CA GLU A 38 30.91 34.64 9.15
C GLU A 38 31.50 34.53 10.56
N PHE A 39 31.30 33.41 11.25
CA PHE A 39 31.89 33.15 12.57
C PHE A 39 33.43 33.23 12.57
N VAL A 40 34.09 32.78 11.50
CA VAL A 40 35.55 32.85 11.36
C VAL A 40 36.02 34.28 11.06
N LYS A 41 35.27 35.05 10.26
CA LYS A 41 35.66 36.40 9.82
C LYS A 41 35.36 37.49 10.85
N THR A 42 34.36 37.31 11.70
CA THR A 42 33.91 38.37 12.62
C THR A 42 34.79 38.44 13.87
N LYS A 43 35.08 39.66 14.35
CA LYS A 43 35.74 39.85 15.65
C LYS A 43 34.88 39.23 16.75
N LYS A 44 35.47 38.30 17.50
CA LYS A 44 34.76 37.48 18.48
C LYS A 44 34.48 38.30 19.74
N THR A 45 33.23 38.71 19.95
CA THR A 45 32.75 39.17 21.26
C THR A 45 31.88 38.08 21.90
N ALA A 46 31.74 38.08 23.24
CA ALA A 46 30.96 37.07 23.94
C ALA A 46 29.52 36.94 23.40
N ALA A 47 28.86 38.06 23.10
CA ALA A 47 27.52 38.07 22.52
C ALA A 47 27.48 37.45 21.11
N THR A 48 28.44 37.77 20.25
CA THR A 48 28.51 37.22 18.88
C THR A 48 28.82 35.72 18.89
N ILE A 49 29.65 35.25 19.84
CA ILE A 49 29.95 33.82 20.01
C ILE A 49 28.67 33.07 20.41
N VAL A 50 27.93 33.57 21.40
CA VAL A 50 26.69 32.92 21.88
C VAL A 50 25.62 32.91 20.80
N GLY A 51 25.41 34.03 20.09
CA GLY A 51 24.43 34.10 19.00
C GLY A 51 24.75 33.12 17.87
N ASN A 52 26.00 33.04 17.44
CA ASN A 52 26.42 32.11 16.39
C ASN A 52 26.33 30.64 16.85
N ALA A 53 26.66 30.35 18.11
CA ALA A 53 26.51 29.00 18.66
C ALA A 53 25.05 28.54 18.64
N ILE A 54 24.11 29.40 19.04
CA ILE A 54 22.67 29.09 18.99
C ILE A 54 22.20 28.88 17.55
N SER A 55 22.59 29.75 16.62
CA SER A 55 22.24 29.61 15.19
C SER A 55 22.76 28.30 14.59
N ILE A 56 24.00 27.91 14.90
CA ILE A 56 24.57 26.63 14.46
C ILE A 56 23.78 25.45 15.01
N VAL A 57 23.41 25.48 16.30
CA VAL A 57 22.60 24.42 16.93
C VAL A 57 21.24 24.29 16.24
N ILE A 58 20.57 25.40 15.94
CA ILE A 58 19.27 25.40 15.24
C ILE A 58 19.41 24.79 13.84
N VAL A 59 20.39 25.26 13.06
CA VAL A 59 20.59 24.76 11.68
C VAL A 59 20.99 23.28 11.69
N MET A 60 21.82 22.84 12.64
CA MET A 60 22.13 21.42 12.81
C MET A 60 20.89 20.60 13.17
N ALA A 61 20.02 21.08 14.06
CA ALA A 61 18.79 20.38 14.40
C ALA A 61 17.89 20.21 13.16
N ILE A 62 17.74 21.27 12.34
CA ILE A 62 17.00 21.22 11.07
C ILE A 62 17.62 20.18 10.12
N LEU A 63 18.94 20.19 9.93
CA LEU A 63 19.65 19.25 9.06
C LEU A 63 19.50 17.80 9.53
N ILE A 64 19.55 17.55 10.85
CA ILE A 64 19.32 16.23 11.43
C ILE A 64 17.91 15.75 11.11
N THR A 65 16.88 16.59 11.34
CA THR A 65 15.49 16.22 11.04
C THR A 65 15.28 15.96 9.55
N LEU A 66 15.83 16.79 8.67
CA LEU A 66 15.75 16.58 7.22
C LEU A 66 16.45 15.29 6.79
N THR A 67 17.62 15.00 7.34
CA THR A 67 18.37 13.77 7.05
C THR A 67 17.61 12.54 7.53
N MET A 68 17.01 12.57 8.73
CA MET A 68 16.17 11.48 9.21
C MET A 68 14.98 11.23 8.29
N ASN A 69 14.33 12.29 7.80
CA ASN A 69 13.23 12.17 6.83
C ASN A 69 13.69 11.53 5.50
N ILE A 70 14.87 11.90 4.99
CA ILE A 70 15.46 11.33 3.76
C ILE A 70 15.88 9.86 3.94
N VAL A 71 16.35 9.49 5.14
CA VAL A 71 16.73 8.10 5.43
C VAL A 71 15.48 7.23 5.57
N GLN A 72 14.45 7.70 6.29
CA GLN A 72 13.19 6.97 6.45
C GLN A 72 12.46 6.72 5.13
N SER A 73 12.61 7.62 4.16
CA SER A 73 12.07 7.48 2.82
C SER A 73 13.00 6.71 1.85
N ARG A 74 14.30 6.56 2.14
CA ARG A 74 15.18 5.61 1.43
C ARG A 74 14.85 4.16 1.78
N ASP A 75 14.28 3.92 2.96
CA ASP A 75 13.62 2.67 3.32
C ASP A 75 12.23 2.50 2.66
N ALA A 76 11.87 3.36 1.68
CA ALA A 76 10.61 3.24 0.96
C ALA A 76 10.57 1.92 0.21
N ILE A 77 9.74 1.02 0.72
CA ILE A 77 9.39 -0.22 0.06
C ILE A 77 8.36 0.10 -1.03
N THR A 78 8.53 -0.47 -2.22
CA THR A 78 7.52 -0.30 -3.27
C THR A 78 6.26 -1.12 -2.96
N GLU A 79 5.09 -0.73 -3.50
CA GLU A 79 3.85 -1.52 -3.31
C GLU A 79 4.01 -3.00 -3.73
N PRO A 80 4.68 -3.33 -4.86
CA PRO A 80 4.97 -4.72 -5.22
C PRO A 80 5.84 -5.46 -4.19
N GLU A 81 6.91 -4.85 -3.69
CA GLU A 81 7.77 -5.46 -2.67
C GLU A 81 7.02 -5.65 -1.35
N TRP A 82 6.22 -4.67 -0.95
CA TRP A 82 5.38 -4.77 0.23
C TRP A 82 4.40 -5.95 0.12
N LYS A 83 3.79 -6.14 -1.06
CA LYS A 83 2.89 -7.27 -1.31
C LYS A 83 3.59 -8.60 -1.12
N VAL A 84 4.79 -8.75 -1.68
CA VAL A 84 5.53 -10.02 -1.64
C VAL A 84 6.07 -10.32 -0.25
N ASN A 85 6.64 -9.31 0.42
CA ASN A 85 7.39 -9.51 1.67
C ASN A 85 6.52 -9.43 2.92
N TYR A 86 5.38 -8.74 2.87
CA TYR A 86 4.56 -8.47 4.06
C TYR A 86 3.12 -8.95 3.90
N LEU A 87 2.41 -8.51 2.86
CA LEU A 87 1.01 -8.87 2.68
C LEU A 87 0.82 -10.36 2.40
N LYS A 88 1.61 -10.93 1.48
CA LYS A 88 1.50 -12.34 1.06
C LYS A 88 1.71 -13.31 2.23
N PRO A 89 2.80 -13.22 3.02
CA PRO A 89 2.99 -14.12 4.16
C PRO A 89 1.89 -13.97 5.21
N TYR A 90 1.38 -12.75 5.41
CA TYR A 90 0.26 -12.53 6.31
C TYR A 90 -1.03 -13.19 5.79
N LEU A 91 -1.37 -13.02 4.52
CA LEU A 91 -2.54 -13.67 3.93
C LEU A 91 -2.41 -15.21 3.95
N GLN A 92 -1.20 -15.77 3.86
CA GLN A 92 -1.00 -17.21 3.98
C GLN A 92 -1.41 -17.78 5.35
N THR A 93 -1.36 -16.99 6.43
CA THR A 93 -1.82 -17.43 7.75
C THR A 93 -3.33 -17.31 7.94
N LYS A 94 -4.04 -16.68 6.99
CA LYS A 94 -5.50 -16.50 7.07
C LYS A 94 -6.25 -17.69 6.47
N PRO A 95 -7.35 -18.10 7.12
CA PRO A 95 -8.21 -19.15 6.59
C PRO A 95 -8.78 -18.71 5.23
N VAL A 96 -8.95 -19.67 4.35
CA VAL A 96 -9.67 -19.47 3.09
C VAL A 96 -11.17 -19.56 3.40
N THR A 97 -11.91 -18.51 3.07
CA THR A 97 -13.37 -18.51 3.16
C THR A 97 -13.94 -19.11 1.89
N ASN A 98 -14.96 -19.96 2.02
CA ASN A 98 -15.73 -20.53 0.92
C ASN A 98 -17.17 -20.02 1.02
N ILE A 99 -17.72 -19.54 -0.10
CA ILE A 99 -19.12 -19.13 -0.20
C ILE A 99 -19.73 -19.75 -1.46
N GLU A 100 -20.87 -20.41 -1.29
CA GLU A 100 -21.67 -20.95 -2.39
C GLU A 100 -22.27 -19.85 -3.26
N LEU A 101 -22.29 -20.11 -4.57
CA LEU A 101 -22.82 -19.19 -5.57
C LEU A 101 -24.04 -19.82 -6.24
N ASP A 102 -25.10 -19.04 -6.38
CA ASP A 102 -26.31 -19.46 -7.07
C ASP A 102 -26.21 -19.15 -8.56
N HIS A 103 -25.72 -17.96 -8.89
CA HIS A 103 -25.58 -17.52 -10.27
C HIS A 103 -24.24 -16.80 -10.49
N ILE A 104 -23.65 -17.07 -11.66
CA ILE A 104 -22.36 -16.55 -12.08
C ILE A 104 -22.51 -16.11 -13.53
N GLU A 105 -22.17 -14.87 -13.79
CA GLU A 105 -22.23 -14.27 -15.12
C GLU A 105 -20.92 -13.53 -15.36
N GLN A 106 -20.29 -13.77 -16.51
CA GLN A 106 -19.07 -13.05 -16.90
C GLN A 106 -19.43 -11.75 -17.61
N VAL A 107 -18.80 -10.66 -17.20
CA VAL A 107 -18.96 -9.33 -17.79
C VAL A 107 -17.69 -8.97 -18.53
N LEU A 108 -17.80 -8.57 -19.79
CA LEU A 108 -16.65 -8.21 -20.61
C LEU A 108 -16.06 -6.85 -20.22
N ASN A 109 -16.93 -5.92 -19.86
CA ASN A 109 -16.58 -4.55 -19.49
C ASN A 109 -16.42 -4.37 -17.97
N LYS A 110 -15.55 -3.45 -17.56
CA LYS A 110 -15.38 -3.12 -16.14
C LYS A 110 -16.66 -2.45 -15.62
N PRO A 111 -17.35 -3.03 -14.63
CA PRO A 111 -18.59 -2.46 -14.11
C PRO A 111 -18.31 -1.22 -13.24
N ASN A 112 -19.25 -0.27 -13.23
CA ASN A 112 -19.16 0.98 -12.46
C ASN A 112 -19.04 0.73 -10.95
N HIS A 113 -19.71 -0.30 -10.42
CA HIS A 113 -19.70 -0.67 -9.01
C HIS A 113 -18.94 -1.98 -8.75
N LEU A 114 -17.66 -2.00 -9.15
CA LEU A 114 -16.79 -3.14 -8.93
C LEU A 114 -16.35 -3.23 -7.47
N THR A 115 -16.67 -4.35 -6.82
CA THR A 115 -16.19 -4.67 -5.48
C THR A 115 -14.67 -4.89 -5.51
N ASN A 116 -13.99 -4.32 -4.53
CA ASN A 116 -12.54 -4.30 -4.51
C ASN A 116 -11.95 -5.72 -4.40
N SER A 117 -11.07 -6.04 -5.34
CA SER A 117 -10.45 -7.36 -5.50
C SER A 117 -8.94 -7.19 -5.66
N VAL A 118 -8.16 -7.88 -4.85
CA VAL A 118 -6.69 -7.77 -4.86
C VAL A 118 -6.09 -9.13 -5.16
N PHE A 119 -5.29 -9.18 -6.21
CA PHE A 119 -4.45 -10.33 -6.54
C PHE A 119 -3.03 -10.07 -6.06
N VAL A 120 -2.55 -10.94 -5.17
CA VAL A 120 -1.27 -10.73 -4.48
C VAL A 120 -0.09 -11.14 -5.36
N GLN A 121 -0.30 -12.11 -6.26
CA GLN A 121 0.76 -12.69 -7.08
C GLN A 121 0.73 -12.26 -8.55
N GLU A 122 -0.41 -11.80 -9.05
CA GLU A 122 -0.59 -11.54 -10.48
C GLU A 122 -1.03 -10.11 -10.73
N LYS A 123 -0.39 -9.46 -11.71
CA LYS A 123 -0.66 -8.06 -12.04
C LYS A 123 -1.97 -7.83 -12.80
N ASN A 124 -2.56 -8.85 -13.44
CA ASN A 124 -3.65 -8.63 -14.40
C ASN A 124 -4.61 -9.82 -14.48
N VAL A 125 -5.49 -9.97 -13.50
CA VAL A 125 -6.74 -10.73 -13.72
C VAL A 125 -7.77 -9.73 -14.22
N LYS A 126 -8.11 -9.80 -15.51
CA LYS A 126 -9.03 -8.87 -16.19
C LYS A 126 -10.43 -9.44 -16.41
N ASN A 127 -10.80 -10.47 -15.64
CA ASN A 127 -12.13 -11.05 -15.75
C ASN A 127 -13.02 -10.45 -14.67
N TYR A 128 -14.18 -9.95 -15.08
CA TYR A 128 -15.20 -9.42 -14.18
C TYR A 128 -16.38 -10.37 -14.17
N PHE A 129 -16.95 -10.56 -12.99
CA PHE A 129 -18.10 -11.43 -12.79
C PHE A 129 -19.15 -10.73 -11.97
N LYS A 130 -20.40 -10.95 -12.35
CA LYS A 130 -21.55 -10.68 -11.50
C LYS A 130 -21.88 -11.98 -10.76
N LEU A 131 -21.79 -11.92 -9.44
CA LEU A 131 -22.05 -13.04 -8.55
C LEU A 131 -23.33 -12.80 -7.77
N THR A 132 -24.23 -13.78 -7.79
CA THR A 132 -25.43 -13.76 -6.95
C THR A 132 -25.32 -14.86 -5.90
N PHE A 133 -25.49 -14.47 -4.64
CA PHE A 133 -25.45 -15.38 -3.50
C PHE A 133 -26.87 -15.75 -3.08
N LYS A 134 -27.00 -16.93 -2.47
CA LYS A 134 -28.24 -17.64 -2.11
C LYS A 134 -29.32 -16.88 -1.33
N ASN A 135 -29.06 -15.64 -0.90
CA ASN A 135 -30.01 -14.74 -0.22
C ASN A 135 -29.51 -13.28 -0.19
N LYS A 136 -28.69 -12.84 -1.15
CA LYS A 136 -28.09 -11.49 -1.13
C LYS A 136 -28.09 -10.81 -2.49
N LYS A 137 -27.93 -9.48 -2.45
CA LYS A 137 -27.66 -8.63 -3.62
C LYS A 137 -26.50 -9.18 -4.44
N SER A 138 -26.62 -9.11 -5.76
CA SER A 138 -25.52 -9.43 -6.67
C SER A 138 -24.37 -8.45 -6.46
N ILE A 139 -23.14 -8.94 -6.55
CA ILE A 139 -21.95 -8.10 -6.53
C ILE A 139 -21.16 -8.28 -7.82
N TYR A 140 -20.52 -7.21 -8.26
CA TYR A 140 -19.49 -7.32 -9.29
C TYR A 140 -18.14 -7.51 -8.62
N ILE A 141 -17.35 -8.49 -9.08
CA ILE A 141 -16.03 -8.78 -8.54
C ILE A 141 -15.07 -9.12 -9.69
N SER A 142 -13.77 -8.89 -9.49
CA SER A 142 -12.75 -9.49 -10.34
C SER A 142 -12.24 -10.76 -9.68
N ALA A 143 -12.21 -11.88 -10.42
CA ALA A 143 -11.81 -13.17 -9.88
C ALA A 143 -11.14 -14.05 -10.94
N LYS A 144 -10.37 -15.04 -10.48
CA LYS A 144 -9.92 -16.13 -11.33
C LYS A 144 -11.01 -17.18 -11.46
N VAL A 145 -11.02 -17.94 -12.54
CA VAL A 145 -11.95 -19.05 -12.73
C VAL A 145 -11.18 -20.37 -12.72
N LYS A 146 -11.73 -21.37 -12.04
CA LYS A 146 -11.29 -22.75 -12.08
C LYS A 146 -12.49 -23.68 -12.22
N THR A 147 -12.27 -24.87 -12.74
CA THR A 147 -13.28 -25.93 -12.72
C THR A 147 -13.45 -26.45 -11.29
N SER A 148 -14.70 -26.50 -10.84
CA SER A 148 -15.11 -27.12 -9.59
C SER A 148 -14.97 -28.64 -9.68
N LYS A 149 -14.59 -29.26 -8.55
CA LYS A 149 -14.62 -30.72 -8.41
C LYS A 149 -15.98 -31.22 -7.91
N THR A 150 -16.89 -30.32 -7.56
CA THR A 150 -18.22 -30.61 -7.01
C THR A 150 -19.30 -30.15 -7.98
N ASN A 151 -20.52 -30.67 -7.79
CA ASN A 151 -21.71 -30.24 -8.54
C ASN A 151 -22.30 -28.93 -7.99
N GLN A 152 -21.45 -28.05 -7.44
CA GLN A 152 -21.86 -26.74 -6.97
C GLN A 152 -20.79 -25.71 -7.32
N SER A 153 -21.23 -24.52 -7.74
CA SER A 153 -20.34 -23.40 -7.99
C SER A 153 -20.13 -22.62 -6.69
N TYR A 154 -18.89 -22.21 -6.44
CA TYR A 154 -18.53 -21.53 -5.21
C TYR A 154 -17.36 -20.57 -5.42
N MET A 155 -17.19 -19.61 -4.52
CA MET A 155 -16.06 -18.69 -4.50
C MET A 155 -15.19 -18.97 -3.28
N THR A 156 -13.87 -19.01 -3.50
CA THR A 156 -12.91 -18.93 -2.40
C THR A 156 -12.19 -17.60 -2.42
N PHE A 157 -11.88 -17.09 -1.23
CA PHE A 157 -11.14 -15.85 -1.05
C PHE A 157 -10.56 -15.77 0.36
N LYS A 158 -9.71 -14.78 0.59
CA LYS A 158 -9.24 -14.41 1.93
C LYS A 158 -9.73 -13.02 2.28
N LYS A 159 -9.96 -12.79 3.58
CA LYS A 159 -10.30 -11.49 4.13
C LYS A 159 -9.34 -11.09 5.24
N ILE A 160 -9.14 -9.79 5.38
CA ILE A 160 -8.43 -9.16 6.47
C ILE A 160 -9.46 -8.35 7.25
N SER A 161 -9.56 -8.57 8.56
CA SER A 161 -10.52 -7.86 9.43
C SER A 161 -10.08 -6.44 9.80
N ALA A 162 -9.00 -5.93 9.22
CA ALA A 162 -8.39 -4.65 9.55
C ALA A 162 -8.16 -3.83 8.30
N ASN A 163 -8.44 -2.53 8.40
CA ASN A 163 -8.13 -1.58 7.33
C ASN A 163 -6.63 -1.27 7.33
N ILE A 164 -5.96 -1.57 6.23
CA ILE A 164 -4.56 -1.21 5.96
C ILE A 164 -4.53 0.12 5.20
N SER A 165 -5.38 0.28 4.19
CA SER A 165 -5.58 1.53 3.46
C SER A 165 -6.97 1.55 2.81
N GLN A 166 -7.33 2.62 2.11
CA GLN A 166 -8.56 2.65 1.32
C GLN A 166 -8.62 1.51 0.28
N LYS A 167 -7.46 1.14 -0.29
CA LYS A 167 -7.32 0.05 -1.28
C LYS A 167 -7.27 -1.34 -0.63
N TYR A 168 -6.87 -1.46 0.64
CA TYR A 168 -6.70 -2.72 1.34
C TYR A 168 -7.52 -2.69 2.64
N ASN A 169 -8.83 -2.90 2.51
CA ASN A 169 -9.79 -2.73 3.60
C ASN A 169 -10.55 -4.03 3.90
N GLN A 170 -11.49 -3.98 4.84
CA GLN A 170 -12.30 -5.12 5.28
C GLN A 170 -13.23 -5.70 4.18
N ASP A 171 -13.57 -4.89 3.19
CA ASP A 171 -14.42 -5.26 2.06
C ASP A 171 -13.62 -5.80 0.87
N THR A 172 -12.28 -5.72 0.92
CA THR A 172 -11.40 -6.26 -0.11
C THR A 172 -11.39 -7.79 -0.10
N PHE A 173 -11.65 -8.38 -1.27
CA PHE A 173 -11.46 -9.81 -1.51
C PHE A 173 -10.03 -10.07 -1.98
N PHE A 174 -9.26 -10.85 -1.21
CA PHE A 174 -7.89 -11.20 -1.56
C PHE A 174 -7.82 -12.56 -2.26
N ASP A 175 -7.15 -12.57 -3.41
CA ASP A 175 -7.03 -13.71 -4.33
C ASP A 175 -8.36 -14.46 -4.56
N PRO A 176 -9.44 -13.78 -4.98
CA PRO A 176 -10.72 -14.43 -5.22
C PRO A 176 -10.63 -15.41 -6.41
N ILE A 177 -11.13 -16.63 -6.19
CA ILE A 177 -11.22 -17.69 -7.19
C ILE A 177 -12.65 -18.21 -7.21
N ILE A 178 -13.29 -18.15 -8.37
CA ILE A 178 -14.57 -18.75 -8.65
C ILE A 178 -14.33 -20.17 -9.17
N TYR A 179 -14.97 -21.14 -8.55
CA TYR A 179 -15.02 -22.53 -8.98
C TYR A 179 -16.37 -22.78 -9.63
N VAL A 180 -16.37 -23.08 -10.93
CA VAL A 180 -17.59 -23.34 -11.70
C VAL A 180 -17.72 -24.82 -12.01
N GLN A 181 -18.94 -25.36 -11.91
CA GLN A 181 -19.21 -26.71 -12.41
C GLN A 181 -18.80 -26.84 -13.88
N LYS A 182 -18.47 -28.06 -14.34
CA LYS A 182 -18.19 -28.29 -15.77
C LYS A 182 -19.40 -27.84 -16.61
N GLY A 183 -19.25 -26.73 -17.32
CA GLY A 183 -20.29 -26.07 -18.09
C GLY A 183 -19.87 -24.65 -18.51
N TYR A 184 -20.59 -24.07 -19.47
CA TYR A 184 -20.34 -22.72 -19.99
C TYR A 184 -20.75 -21.65 -18.96
N ILE A 185 -19.89 -20.64 -18.74
CA ILE A 185 -20.27 -19.43 -17.98
C ILE A 185 -20.94 -18.48 -18.98
N PRO A 186 -22.20 -18.07 -18.78
CA PRO A 186 -22.85 -17.11 -19.66
C PRO A 186 -22.06 -15.79 -19.67
N VAL A 187 -21.81 -15.26 -20.86
CA VAL A 187 -21.12 -13.99 -21.10
C VAL A 187 -22.15 -12.93 -21.47
N HIS A 188 -22.07 -11.76 -20.84
CA HIS A 188 -22.92 -10.62 -21.15
C HIS A 188 -22.06 -9.42 -21.57
N GLU A 189 -22.48 -8.76 -22.65
CA GLU A 189 -21.81 -7.60 -23.27
C GLU A 189 -22.11 -6.28 -22.54
#